data_AF-K3YJM9-F1
#
_entry.id   AF-K3YJM9-F1
#
_cell.length_a   1.000
_cell.length_b   1.000
_cell.length_c   1.000
_cell.angle_alpha   90.00
_cell.angle_beta   90.00
_cell.angle_gamma   90.00
#
_symmetry.space_group_name_H-M   'P 1'
#
loop_
_entity.id
_entity.type
_entity.pdbx_description
1 polymer ?
#
loop_
_entity_poly.entity_id
_entity_poly.type
_entity_poly.pdbx_seq_one_letter_code
_entity_poly.pdbx_strand_id
1 'polypeptide(L)'
;MKVLVLCVVALAIATMATDAHAQLLNCPNRCGKQGDGMECPNNLCCSKDGYCGIGSLYCGDGCQSGACHTNQPCGAQAGGAVCPGNLCCSRNGRCGFGSEYCGAGCQGGPCRADIKCGRQAGGKECPNNWCCSQYGYCGMGVEYCGVRCQSGPCIADRPCGLNANGAKCTNNYCCSSSWFCGLGKEYCGDGCQGQFGSCYLQAVADALRLCVIP
;
A
#
# COMPACT_ATOMS: atom_id res chain seq x y z
N MET A 1 -61.86 -5.04 37.14
CA MET A 1 -60.54 -5.72 37.18
C MET A 1 -60.29 -6.64 35.97
N LYS A 2 -60.72 -6.28 34.75
CA LYS A 2 -60.40 -7.00 33.51
C LYS A 2 -59.73 -6.13 32.44
N VAL A 3 -59.75 -4.81 32.61
CA VAL A 3 -59.12 -3.85 31.69
C VAL A 3 -57.65 -3.59 32.04
N LEU A 4 -57.24 -3.80 33.30
CA LEU A 4 -55.85 -3.57 33.72
C LEU A 4 -54.86 -4.67 33.29
N VAL A 5 -55.35 -5.87 32.94
CA VAL A 5 -54.49 -7.02 32.56
C VAL A 5 -54.09 -6.95 31.07
N LEU A 6 -54.87 -6.26 30.23
CA LEU A 6 -54.56 -6.13 28.80
C LEU A 6 -53.38 -5.19 28.50
N CYS A 7 -53.10 -4.20 29.36
CA CYS A 7 -51.98 -3.28 29.14
C CYS A 7 -50.61 -3.87 29.53
N VAL A 8 -50.57 -4.85 30.44
CA VAL A 8 -49.30 -5.41 30.93
C VAL A 8 -48.72 -6.44 29.95
N VAL A 9 -49.56 -7.09 29.13
CA VAL A 9 -49.10 -8.03 28.09
C VAL A 9 -48.55 -7.30 26.85
N ALA A 10 -48.93 -6.04 26.62
CA ALA A 10 -48.38 -5.23 25.52
C ALA A 10 -46.96 -4.69 25.78
N LEU A 11 -46.48 -4.77 27.03
CA LEU A 11 -45.14 -4.33 27.44
C LEU A 11 -44.07 -5.44 27.37
N ALA A 12 -44.43 -6.65 26.91
CA ALA A 12 -43.54 -7.81 26.87
C ALA A 12 -43.02 -8.22 25.47
N ILE A 13 -43.22 -7.40 24.42
CA ILE A 13 -42.70 -7.70 23.07
C ILE A 13 -42.03 -6.47 22.42
N ALA A 14 -41.37 -5.64 23.22
CA ALA A 14 -40.27 -4.83 22.70
C ALA A 14 -39.02 -5.72 22.71
N THR A 15 -38.94 -6.52 21.65
CA THR A 15 -37.84 -7.41 21.30
C THR A 15 -36.49 -6.75 21.54
N MET A 16 -35.61 -7.54 22.13
CA MET A 16 -34.19 -7.31 22.27
C MET A 16 -33.58 -7.07 20.87
N ALA A 17 -33.42 -5.81 20.48
CA ALA A 17 -32.46 -5.44 19.46
C ALA A 17 -31.12 -5.28 20.18
N THR A 18 -30.37 -6.38 20.25
CA THR A 18 -28.93 -6.28 20.45
C THR A 18 -28.37 -5.55 19.25
N ASP A 19 -28.21 -4.24 19.34
CA ASP A 19 -27.35 -3.49 18.45
C ASP A 19 -25.90 -3.85 18.81
N ALA A 20 -25.51 -5.04 18.37
CA ALA A 20 -24.12 -5.30 18.05
C ALA A 20 -23.77 -4.33 16.92
N HIS A 21 -23.33 -3.13 17.30
CA HIS A 21 -22.46 -2.33 16.46
C HIS A 21 -21.13 -3.09 16.36
N ALA A 22 -21.15 -4.19 15.62
CA ALA A 22 -20.03 -4.54 14.78
C ALA A 22 -19.83 -3.32 13.89
N GLN A 23 -18.87 -2.48 14.27
CA GLN A 23 -18.21 -1.59 13.33
C GLN A 23 -17.61 -2.52 12.28
N LEU A 24 -18.43 -2.92 11.31
CA LEU A 24 -17.96 -3.37 10.02
C LEU A 24 -17.16 -2.17 9.54
N LEU A 25 -15.84 -2.30 9.60
CA LEU A 25 -14.92 -1.40 8.94
C LEU A 25 -15.52 -1.17 7.56
N ASN A 26 -16.01 0.04 7.30
CA ASN A 26 -16.58 0.40 6.03
C ASN A 26 -15.38 0.46 5.07
N CYS A 27 -14.94 -0.71 4.59
CA CYS A 27 -13.98 -0.83 3.52
C CYS A 27 -14.59 0.00 2.38
N PRO A 28 -13.91 1.02 1.87
CA PRO A 28 -14.41 1.67 0.68
C PRO A 28 -14.51 0.56 -0.37
N ASN A 29 -15.74 0.28 -0.85
CA ASN A 29 -16.07 -0.87 -1.71
C ASN A 29 -15.47 -0.74 -3.12
N ARG A 30 -14.42 0.07 -3.27
CA ARG A 30 -13.82 0.46 -4.53
C ARG A 30 -12.33 0.16 -4.50
N CYS A 31 -11.82 -0.24 -5.65
CA CYS A 31 -10.42 -0.57 -5.85
C CYS A 31 -9.86 0.20 -7.05
N GLY A 32 -8.54 0.12 -7.25
CA GLY A 32 -7.88 0.76 -8.37
C GLY A 32 -8.03 2.28 -8.32
N LYS A 33 -8.10 2.94 -9.47
CA LYS A 33 -8.16 4.42 -9.55
C LYS A 33 -9.38 5.02 -8.85
N GLN A 34 -10.47 4.27 -8.70
CA GLN A 34 -11.70 4.74 -8.03
C GLN A 34 -11.66 4.53 -6.51
N GLY A 35 -10.62 3.87 -5.99
CA GLY A 35 -10.39 3.66 -4.57
C GLY A 35 -8.96 3.99 -4.19
N ASP A 36 -8.40 5.09 -4.70
CA ASP A 36 -7.05 5.58 -4.36
C ASP A 36 -5.94 4.51 -4.46
N GLY A 37 -6.04 3.64 -5.47
CA GLY A 37 -5.08 2.57 -5.71
C GLY A 37 -5.26 1.33 -4.84
N MET A 38 -6.32 1.25 -4.02
CA MET A 38 -6.58 0.07 -3.20
C MET A 38 -6.66 -1.21 -4.02
N GLU A 39 -6.03 -2.26 -3.49
CA GLU A 39 -6.06 -3.59 -4.07
C GLU A 39 -7.15 -4.45 -3.42
N CYS A 40 -7.66 -5.39 -4.19
CA CYS A 40 -8.65 -6.32 -3.69
C CYS A 40 -8.01 -7.44 -2.87
N PRO A 41 -8.69 -7.94 -1.82
CA PRO A 41 -8.18 -9.05 -1.03
C PRO A 41 -8.14 -10.34 -1.87
N ASN A 42 -7.32 -11.30 -1.42
CA ASN A 42 -7.26 -12.66 -1.99
C ASN A 42 -6.99 -12.72 -3.50
N ASN A 43 -6.25 -11.75 -4.04
CA ASN A 43 -5.97 -11.62 -5.48
C ASN A 43 -7.23 -11.51 -6.36
N LEU A 44 -8.37 -11.11 -5.79
CA LEU A 44 -9.55 -10.75 -6.59
C LEU A 44 -9.17 -9.66 -7.60
N CYS A 45 -9.81 -9.71 -8.77
CA CYS A 45 -9.56 -8.74 -9.81
C CYS A 45 -10.25 -7.43 -9.47
N CYS A 46 -9.52 -6.33 -9.61
CA CYS A 46 -10.12 -5.01 -9.61
C CYS A 46 -10.60 -4.68 -11.03
N SER A 47 -11.92 -4.63 -11.24
CA SER A 47 -12.51 -4.33 -12.54
C SER A 47 -12.14 -2.92 -13.03
N LYS A 48 -12.36 -2.62 -14.31
CA LYS A 48 -12.18 -1.27 -14.88
C LYS A 48 -12.98 -0.18 -14.14
N ASP A 49 -14.09 -0.59 -13.52
CA ASP A 49 -15.01 0.26 -12.78
C ASP A 49 -14.67 0.34 -11.29
N GLY A 50 -13.59 -0.32 -10.86
CA GLY A 50 -13.08 -0.25 -9.50
C GLY A 50 -13.93 -1.05 -8.54
N TYR A 51 -14.29 -2.29 -8.89
CA TYR A 51 -14.94 -3.24 -7.99
C TYR A 51 -14.15 -4.55 -7.93
N CYS A 52 -14.14 -5.19 -6.77
CA CYS A 52 -13.45 -6.46 -6.55
C CYS A 52 -14.32 -7.65 -6.93
N GLY A 53 -13.78 -8.61 -7.68
CA GLY A 53 -14.49 -9.83 -8.02
C GLY A 53 -13.70 -10.80 -8.88
N ILE A 54 -14.41 -11.77 -9.45
CA ILE A 54 -13.86 -12.83 -10.31
C ILE A 54 -14.63 -12.92 -11.63
N GLY A 55 -14.05 -13.58 -12.62
CA GLY A 55 -14.65 -13.75 -13.94
C GLY A 55 -14.36 -12.59 -14.88
N SER A 56 -14.79 -12.72 -16.14
CA SER A 56 -14.41 -11.80 -17.22
C SER A 56 -14.79 -10.34 -16.99
N LEU A 57 -15.87 -10.06 -16.24
CA LEU A 57 -16.28 -8.69 -15.90
C LEU A 57 -15.30 -7.98 -14.98
N TYR A 58 -14.51 -8.72 -14.20
CA TYR A 58 -13.55 -8.18 -13.25
C TYR A 58 -12.11 -8.37 -13.75
N CYS A 59 -11.80 -9.56 -14.24
CA CYS A 59 -10.46 -9.98 -14.64
C CYS A 59 -10.16 -9.78 -16.13
N GLY A 60 -11.18 -9.48 -16.94
CA GLY A 60 -11.02 -9.27 -18.38
C GLY A 60 -10.49 -7.87 -18.72
N ASP A 61 -10.97 -7.33 -19.83
CA ASP A 61 -10.47 -6.07 -20.36
C ASP A 61 -10.66 -4.90 -19.39
N GLY A 62 -9.57 -4.17 -19.14
CA GLY A 62 -9.54 -3.04 -18.23
C GLY A 62 -9.40 -3.42 -16.75
N CYS A 63 -9.14 -4.69 -16.42
CA CYS A 63 -8.71 -5.09 -15.08
C CYS A 63 -7.49 -4.26 -14.61
N GLN A 64 -7.60 -3.66 -13.43
CA GLN A 64 -6.64 -2.70 -12.89
C GLN A 64 -5.57 -3.35 -12.03
N SER A 65 -5.91 -4.41 -11.28
CA SER A 65 -5.01 -5.16 -10.39
C SER A 65 -5.62 -6.52 -10.02
N GLY A 66 -4.86 -7.37 -9.32
CA GLY A 66 -5.27 -8.74 -8.99
C GLY A 66 -4.97 -9.74 -10.10
N ALA A 67 -5.71 -10.84 -10.17
CA ALA A 67 -5.52 -11.93 -11.14
C ALA A 67 -6.10 -11.61 -12.54
N CYS A 68 -5.73 -10.47 -13.13
CA CYS A 68 -6.16 -10.08 -14.47
C CYS A 68 -5.76 -11.13 -15.52
N HIS A 69 -6.62 -11.37 -16.53
CA HIS A 69 -6.35 -12.32 -17.61
C HIS A 69 -5.15 -11.91 -18.46
N THR A 70 -4.93 -10.60 -18.61
CA THR A 70 -3.76 -10.06 -19.30
C THR A 70 -2.74 -9.59 -18.27
N ASN A 71 -1.53 -10.17 -18.33
CA ASN A 71 -0.46 -9.83 -17.41
C ASN A 71 0.03 -8.41 -17.66
N GLN A 72 0.03 -7.60 -16.61
CA GLN A 72 0.44 -6.20 -16.67
C GLN A 72 1.94 -6.06 -16.97
N PRO A 73 2.33 -5.06 -17.77
CA PRO A 73 3.74 -4.78 -18.04
C PRO A 73 4.44 -4.18 -16.81
N CYS A 74 5.70 -4.52 -16.60
CA CYS A 74 6.49 -4.07 -15.45
C CYS A 74 8.00 -4.01 -15.76
N GLY A 75 8.79 -3.53 -14.81
CA GLY A 75 10.24 -3.57 -14.87
C GLY A 75 10.82 -2.62 -15.92
N ALA A 76 12.02 -2.92 -16.42
CA ALA A 76 12.72 -2.07 -17.38
C ALA A 76 11.91 -1.84 -18.68
N GLN A 77 11.10 -2.82 -19.07
CA GLN A 77 10.24 -2.77 -20.25
C GLN A 77 9.06 -1.81 -20.11
N ALA A 78 8.75 -1.40 -18.88
CA ALA A 78 7.63 -0.52 -18.55
C ALA A 78 8.09 0.71 -17.73
N GLY A 79 9.30 1.21 -17.99
CA GLY A 79 9.81 2.41 -17.33
C GLY A 79 10.01 2.26 -15.82
N GLY A 80 10.23 1.04 -15.33
CA GLY A 80 10.38 0.74 -13.91
C GLY A 80 9.06 0.51 -13.16
N ALA A 81 7.93 0.39 -13.86
CA ALA A 81 6.64 0.08 -13.24
C ALA A 81 6.73 -1.19 -12.38
N VAL A 82 6.16 -1.13 -11.17
CA VAL A 82 6.16 -2.24 -10.22
C VAL A 82 4.82 -2.96 -10.27
N CYS A 83 4.83 -4.27 -10.06
CA CYS A 83 3.62 -5.07 -10.10
C CYS A 83 2.76 -4.87 -8.85
N PRO A 84 1.43 -4.72 -9.02
CA PRO A 84 0.49 -4.75 -7.90
C PRO A 84 0.37 -6.16 -7.30
N GLY A 85 -0.31 -6.29 -6.16
CA GLY A 85 -0.67 -7.58 -5.56
C GLY A 85 0.52 -8.40 -5.09
N ASN A 86 1.68 -7.77 -4.87
CA ASN A 86 2.95 -8.45 -4.62
C ASN A 86 3.28 -9.53 -5.67
N LEU A 87 2.87 -9.31 -6.92
CA LEU A 87 3.26 -10.15 -8.05
C LEU A 87 4.74 -9.97 -8.37
N CYS A 88 5.37 -11.01 -8.91
CA CYS A 88 6.74 -10.91 -9.40
C CYS A 88 6.74 -10.25 -10.78
N CYS A 89 7.70 -9.36 -11.00
CA CYS A 89 7.99 -8.86 -12.33
C CYS A 89 9.00 -9.79 -13.01
N SER A 90 8.55 -10.54 -14.02
CA SER A 90 9.39 -11.48 -14.75
C SER A 90 10.55 -10.79 -15.48
N ARG A 91 11.53 -11.57 -15.94
CA ARG A 91 12.60 -11.07 -16.81
C ARG A 91 12.10 -10.37 -18.07
N ASN A 92 10.91 -10.73 -18.54
CA ASN A 92 10.29 -10.19 -19.75
C ASN A 92 9.38 -8.99 -19.46
N GLY A 93 9.34 -8.50 -18.22
CA GLY A 93 8.56 -7.33 -17.84
C GLY A 93 7.06 -7.61 -17.80
N ARG A 94 6.67 -8.76 -17.26
CA ARG A 94 5.26 -9.12 -17.01
C ARG A 94 5.04 -9.50 -15.56
N CYS A 95 3.91 -9.09 -15.00
CA CYS A 95 3.51 -9.42 -13.63
C CYS A 95 2.87 -10.81 -13.56
N GLY A 96 3.22 -11.59 -12.54
CA GLY A 96 2.66 -12.93 -12.33
C GLY A 96 3.25 -13.67 -11.14
N PHE A 97 2.85 -14.94 -10.99
CA PHE A 97 3.36 -15.88 -9.98
C PHE A 97 4.03 -17.09 -10.63
N GLY A 98 4.81 -17.83 -9.85
CA GLY A 98 5.48 -19.05 -10.31
C GLY A 98 6.91 -18.80 -10.77
N SER A 99 7.61 -19.87 -11.16
CA SER A 99 9.04 -19.82 -11.50
C SER A 99 9.34 -18.95 -12.73
N GLU A 100 8.40 -18.84 -13.67
CA GLU A 100 8.56 -17.98 -14.85
C GLU A 100 8.65 -16.49 -14.48
N TYR A 101 7.96 -16.08 -13.42
CA TYR A 101 7.88 -14.68 -12.99
C TYR A 101 8.87 -14.39 -11.87
N CYS A 102 8.94 -15.26 -10.87
CA CYS A 102 9.74 -15.09 -9.67
C CYS A 102 11.12 -15.74 -9.74
N GLY A 103 11.43 -16.48 -10.81
CA GLY A 103 12.69 -17.21 -10.96
C GLY A 103 13.84 -16.35 -11.46
N ALA A 104 14.68 -16.94 -12.32
CA ALA A 104 15.87 -16.30 -12.82
C ALA A 104 15.54 -15.04 -13.64
N GLY A 105 16.20 -13.93 -13.29
CA GLY A 105 15.98 -12.64 -13.95
C GLY A 105 14.70 -11.91 -13.53
N CYS A 106 14.04 -12.34 -12.46
CA CYS A 106 12.98 -11.56 -11.81
C CYS A 106 13.50 -10.16 -11.45
N GLN A 107 12.73 -9.13 -11.83
CA GLN A 107 13.12 -7.72 -11.75
C GLN A 107 12.58 -7.03 -10.49
N GLY A 108 11.54 -7.57 -9.86
CA GLY A 108 10.90 -7.00 -8.67
C GLY A 108 9.78 -7.89 -8.12
N GLY A 109 9.24 -7.52 -6.96
CA GLY A 109 8.32 -8.39 -6.19
C GLY A 109 9.05 -9.51 -5.45
N PRO A 110 8.37 -10.60 -5.06
CA PRO A 110 8.94 -11.74 -4.34
C PRO A 110 9.75 -12.68 -5.24
N CYS A 111 10.81 -12.13 -5.83
CA CYS A 111 11.82 -12.90 -6.53
C CYS A 111 12.42 -13.97 -5.60
N ARG A 112 12.70 -15.16 -6.15
CA ARG A 112 13.35 -16.27 -5.43
C ARG A 112 14.82 -15.98 -5.11
N ALA A 113 15.46 -15.15 -5.92
CA ALA A 113 16.82 -14.69 -5.67
C ALA A 113 16.78 -13.46 -4.77
N ASP A 114 17.75 -13.36 -3.86
CA ASP A 114 17.88 -12.21 -2.98
C ASP A 114 18.08 -10.91 -3.78
N ILE A 115 17.29 -9.88 -3.45
CA ILE A 115 17.37 -8.57 -4.07
C ILE A 115 18.30 -7.70 -3.23
N LYS A 116 19.45 -7.31 -3.79
CA LYS A 116 20.41 -6.42 -3.11
C LYS A 116 19.95 -4.96 -3.11
N CYS A 117 20.23 -4.26 -2.01
CA CYS A 117 19.83 -2.86 -1.78
C CYS A 117 20.81 -2.11 -0.88
N GLY A 118 20.53 -0.83 -0.66
CA GLY A 118 21.22 0.02 0.31
C GLY A 118 22.68 0.29 -0.07
N ARG A 119 23.51 0.59 0.92
CA ARG A 119 24.92 0.97 0.70
C ARG A 119 25.74 -0.12 0.00
N GLN A 120 25.36 -1.38 0.17
CA GLN A 120 25.98 -2.54 -0.48
C GLN A 120 25.66 -2.63 -1.98
N ALA A 121 24.65 -1.90 -2.44
CA ALA A 121 24.18 -1.88 -3.82
C ALA A 121 24.08 -0.45 -4.37
N GLY A 122 25.01 0.44 -3.97
CA GLY A 122 25.08 1.81 -4.49
C GLY A 122 23.87 2.69 -4.13
N GLY A 123 23.22 2.43 -2.99
CA GLY A 123 22.07 3.19 -2.51
C GLY A 123 20.73 2.77 -3.13
N LYS A 124 20.69 1.65 -3.86
CA LYS A 124 19.45 1.14 -4.48
C LYS A 124 18.36 0.88 -3.43
N GLU A 125 17.18 1.46 -3.63
CA GLU A 125 16.00 1.17 -2.81
C GLU A 125 15.33 -0.16 -3.23
N CYS A 126 14.58 -0.73 -2.30
CA CYS A 126 13.82 -1.95 -2.57
C CYS A 126 12.51 -1.66 -3.31
N PRO A 127 12.06 -2.56 -4.20
CA PRO A 127 10.76 -2.46 -4.84
C PRO A 127 9.63 -2.61 -3.80
N ASN A 128 8.41 -2.16 -4.14
CA ASN A 128 7.20 -2.32 -3.32
C ASN A 128 7.32 -1.80 -1.88
N ASN A 129 8.15 -0.77 -1.64
CA ASN A 129 8.46 -0.28 -0.30
C ASN A 129 8.85 -1.40 0.65
N TRP A 130 9.64 -2.37 0.20
CA TRP A 130 10.21 -3.35 1.12
C TRP A 130 11.35 -2.76 1.92
N CYS A 131 11.62 -3.36 3.07
CA CYS A 131 12.72 -2.92 3.91
C CYS A 131 14.04 -3.37 3.32
N CYS A 132 14.99 -2.46 3.26
CA CYS A 132 16.37 -2.82 3.02
C CYS A 132 17.05 -3.15 4.34
N SER A 133 17.38 -4.42 4.56
CA SER A 133 18.00 -4.87 5.81
C SER A 133 19.36 -4.21 6.05
N GLN A 134 19.87 -4.31 7.28
CA GLN A 134 21.20 -3.82 7.62
C GLN A 134 22.33 -4.44 6.77
N TYR A 135 22.07 -5.63 6.21
CA TYR A 135 22.98 -6.40 5.35
C TYR A 135 22.84 -6.07 3.85
N GLY A 136 21.86 -5.25 3.47
CA GLY A 136 21.68 -4.83 2.08
C GLY A 136 20.86 -5.81 1.25
N TYR A 137 19.82 -6.41 1.86
CA TYR A 137 18.87 -7.28 1.17
C TYR A 137 17.43 -6.80 1.40
N CYS A 138 16.60 -6.88 0.38
CA CYS A 138 15.19 -6.50 0.45
C CYS A 138 14.34 -7.61 1.04
N GLY A 139 13.41 -7.24 1.92
CA GLY A 139 12.42 -8.16 2.44
C GLY A 139 11.49 -7.51 3.46
N MET A 140 10.79 -8.36 4.21
CA MET A 140 9.77 -7.99 5.19
C MET A 140 10.05 -8.72 6.51
N GLY A 141 9.50 -8.24 7.61
CA GLY A 141 9.74 -8.81 8.94
C GLY A 141 10.90 -8.13 9.67
N VAL A 142 11.10 -8.51 10.93
CA VAL A 142 12.03 -7.82 11.84
C VAL A 142 13.49 -7.92 11.39
N GLU A 143 13.87 -8.96 10.65
CA GLU A 143 15.21 -9.18 10.12
C GLU A 143 15.56 -8.14 9.03
N TYR A 144 14.56 -7.63 8.32
CA TYR A 144 14.71 -6.67 7.25
C TYR A 144 14.36 -5.25 7.71
N CYS A 145 13.25 -5.12 8.42
CA CYS A 145 12.69 -3.84 8.85
C CYS A 145 13.15 -3.41 10.23
N GLY A 146 13.79 -4.28 11.02
CA GLY A 146 14.19 -3.98 12.39
C GLY A 146 15.42 -3.08 12.48
N VAL A 147 16.29 -3.39 13.45
CA VAL A 147 17.42 -2.53 13.80
C VAL A 147 18.35 -2.34 12.59
N ARG A 148 18.75 -1.08 12.35
CA ARG A 148 19.63 -0.66 11.24
C ARG A 148 19.10 -0.97 9.83
N CYS A 149 17.79 -1.15 9.68
CA CYS A 149 17.12 -1.07 8.37
C CYS A 149 17.52 0.24 7.66
N GLN A 150 17.92 0.13 6.40
CA GLN A 150 18.55 1.20 5.63
C GLN A 150 17.53 2.08 4.90
N SER A 151 16.44 1.50 4.43
CA SER A 151 15.37 2.15 3.66
C SER A 151 14.09 1.29 3.73
N GLY A 152 12.96 1.82 3.25
CA GLY A 152 11.65 1.20 3.36
C GLY A 152 10.98 1.46 4.73
N PRO A 153 9.91 0.72 5.06
CA PRO A 153 9.12 0.85 6.28
C PRO A 153 9.85 0.20 7.46
N CYS A 154 11.01 0.75 7.80
CA CYS A 154 11.76 0.35 8.97
C CYS A 154 10.91 0.54 10.24
N ILE A 155 10.89 -0.48 11.11
CA ILE A 155 10.13 -0.51 12.38
C ILE A 155 10.73 0.43 13.41
N ALA A 156 12.06 0.59 13.41
CA ALA A 156 12.70 1.52 14.31
C ALA A 156 12.37 2.96 13.88
N ASP A 157 11.96 3.78 14.84
CA ASP A 157 11.73 5.21 14.63
C ASP A 157 12.94 5.84 13.96
N ARG A 158 12.74 6.38 12.76
CA ARG A 158 13.79 7.03 11.98
C ARG A 158 13.71 8.53 12.20
N PRO A 159 14.58 9.11 13.03
CA PRO A 159 14.59 10.55 13.21
C PRO A 159 15.07 11.24 11.92
N CYS A 160 14.50 12.41 11.64
CA CYS A 160 14.77 13.22 10.46
C CYS A 160 14.86 14.71 10.82
N GLY A 161 15.30 15.51 9.86
CA GLY A 161 15.45 16.95 10.03
C GLY A 161 16.64 17.36 10.89
N LEU A 162 16.63 18.61 11.34
CA LEU A 162 17.76 19.24 12.01
C LEU A 162 18.17 18.53 13.30
N ASN A 163 17.21 17.99 14.05
CA ASN A 163 17.47 17.19 15.26
C ASN A 163 18.17 15.85 14.97
N ALA A 164 18.25 15.46 13.69
CA ALA A 164 18.92 14.27 13.21
C ALA A 164 20.08 14.61 12.26
N ASN A 165 20.81 15.71 12.53
CA ASN A 165 21.91 16.19 11.68
C ASN A 165 21.49 16.45 10.22
N GLY A 166 20.25 16.89 10.00
CA GLY A 166 19.71 17.14 8.66
C GLY A 166 19.36 15.87 7.88
N ALA A 167 19.18 14.73 8.55
CA ALA A 167 18.83 13.48 7.90
C ALA A 167 17.50 13.61 7.12
N LYS A 168 17.51 13.08 5.90
CA LYS A 168 16.33 12.99 5.04
C LYS A 168 15.68 11.61 5.16
N CYS A 169 14.37 11.58 4.97
CA CYS A 169 13.61 10.36 4.84
C CYS A 169 13.87 9.67 3.50
N THR A 170 13.94 8.34 3.51
CA THR A 170 14.04 7.50 2.31
C THR A 170 12.65 7.19 1.76
N ASN A 171 12.55 6.61 0.56
CA ASN A 171 11.28 6.15 -0.03
C ASN A 171 10.20 7.23 -0.12
N ASN A 172 10.61 8.50 -0.27
CA ASN A 172 9.72 9.67 -0.26
C ASN A 172 8.80 9.74 0.96
N TYR A 173 9.24 9.20 2.10
CA TYR A 173 8.51 9.40 3.35
C TYR A 173 8.58 10.85 3.81
N CYS A 174 7.56 11.24 4.56
CA CYS A 174 7.41 12.57 5.10
C CYS A 174 8.21 12.69 6.38
N CYS A 175 8.88 13.82 6.58
CA CYS A 175 9.49 14.15 7.85
C CYS A 175 8.48 14.95 8.67
N SER A 176 7.94 14.36 9.73
CA SER A 176 6.89 15.00 10.53
C SER A 176 7.40 16.21 11.32
N SER A 177 6.48 16.99 11.87
CA SER A 177 6.80 18.05 12.85
C SER A 177 7.47 17.49 14.12
N SER A 178 7.24 16.21 14.42
CA SER A 178 7.86 15.46 15.52
C SER A 178 9.25 14.89 15.16
N TRP A 179 9.82 15.23 14.00
CA TRP A 179 11.16 14.82 13.57
C TRP A 179 11.29 13.32 13.27
N PHE A 180 10.21 12.66 12.83
CA PHE A 180 10.25 11.24 12.44
C PHE A 180 9.75 11.02 11.01
N CYS A 181 10.34 10.04 10.32
CA CYS A 181 9.93 9.63 8.99
C CYS A 181 8.71 8.72 9.01
N GLY A 182 7.74 8.96 8.14
CA GLY A 182 6.61 8.05 7.95
C GLY A 182 5.63 8.50 6.87
N LEU A 183 4.48 7.85 6.82
CA LEU A 183 3.38 8.13 5.89
C LEU A 183 2.07 8.38 6.65
N GLY A 184 1.14 9.08 6.02
CA GLY A 184 -0.15 9.43 6.59
C GLY A 184 -0.20 10.86 7.09
N LYS A 185 -1.40 11.31 7.47
CA LYS A 185 -1.66 12.71 7.85
C LYS A 185 -0.75 13.21 8.98
N GLU A 186 -0.41 12.36 9.94
CA GLU A 186 0.46 12.72 11.06
C GLU A 186 1.90 13.04 10.64
N TYR A 187 2.38 12.43 9.55
CA TYR A 187 3.73 12.63 9.05
C TYR A 187 3.77 13.66 7.93
N CYS A 188 2.78 13.61 7.04
CA CYS A 188 2.76 14.34 5.77
C CYS A 188 1.89 15.60 5.78
N GLY A 189 1.07 15.79 6.82
CA GLY A 189 0.17 16.92 6.97
C GLY A 189 0.85 18.18 7.49
N ASP A 190 0.12 18.94 8.30
CA ASP A 190 0.58 20.24 8.80
C ASP A 190 1.88 20.11 9.61
N GLY A 191 2.85 20.97 9.31
CA GLY A 191 4.16 20.95 9.95
C GLY A 191 5.14 19.90 9.41
N CYS A 192 4.78 19.18 8.34
CA CYS A 192 5.74 18.34 7.62
C CYS A 192 6.90 19.18 7.05
N GLN A 193 8.12 18.65 7.18
CA GLN A 193 9.37 19.32 6.86
C GLN A 193 9.87 18.94 5.45
N GLY A 194 9.42 19.69 4.43
CA GLY A 194 9.67 19.39 3.01
C GLY A 194 11.14 19.31 2.58
N GLN A 195 12.05 19.93 3.34
CA GLN A 195 13.50 19.82 3.08
C GLN A 195 14.06 18.44 3.41
N PHE A 196 13.37 17.70 4.28
CA PHE A 196 13.80 16.42 4.85
C PHE A 196 12.85 15.25 4.51
N GLY A 197 11.73 15.50 3.83
CA GLY A 197 10.79 14.46 3.37
C GLY A 197 9.73 15.02 2.42
N SER A 198 8.83 14.16 1.92
CA SER A 198 7.89 14.52 0.84
C SER A 198 6.48 14.83 1.36
N CYS A 199 6.25 16.06 1.79
CA CYS A 199 5.00 16.49 2.42
C CYS A 199 3.79 16.51 1.48
N TYR A 200 2.56 16.39 2.02
CA TYR A 200 1.34 16.38 1.20
C TYR A 200 1.17 17.68 0.40
N LEU A 201 1.56 18.84 0.95
CA LEU A 201 1.54 20.11 0.21
C LEU A 201 2.49 20.12 -1.01
N GLN A 202 3.52 19.27 -1.02
CA GLN A 202 4.36 19.02 -2.19
C GLN A 202 3.73 17.99 -3.14
N ALA A 203 3.05 16.96 -2.61
CA ALA A 203 2.36 15.96 -3.42
C ALA A 203 1.17 16.52 -4.20
N VAL A 204 0.41 17.48 -3.64
CA VAL A 204 -0.62 18.21 -4.41
C VAL A 204 0.01 19.15 -5.43
N ALA A 205 1.17 19.75 -5.15
CA ALA A 205 1.85 20.63 -6.12
C ALA A 205 2.40 19.88 -7.34
N ASP A 206 2.87 18.63 -7.18
CA ASP A 206 3.29 17.76 -8.29
C ASP A 206 2.10 17.10 -8.99
N ALA A 207 1.00 16.79 -8.28
CA ALA A 207 -0.25 16.34 -8.90
C ALA A 207 -0.98 17.47 -9.67
N LEU A 208 -0.87 18.73 -9.22
CA LEU A 208 -1.42 19.89 -9.93
C LEU A 208 -0.66 20.23 -11.22
N ARG A 209 0.52 19.66 -11.47
CA ARG A 209 1.20 19.78 -12.78
C ARG A 209 0.70 18.80 -13.84
N LEU A 210 -0.12 17.82 -13.48
CA LEU A 210 -0.74 16.87 -14.43
C LEU A 210 -2.25 17.08 -14.64
N CYS A 211 -2.86 18.03 -13.92
CA CYS A 211 -4.29 18.38 -14.06
C CYS A 211 -4.51 19.87 -14.36
N VAL A 212 -3.69 20.45 -15.24
CA VAL A 212 -3.88 21.76 -15.90
C VAL A 212 -3.12 21.58 -17.23
N ILE A 213 -3.66 21.38 -18.45
CA ILE A 213 -4.63 22.12 -19.32
C ILE A 213 -4.83 21.24 -20.58
N PRO A 214 -5.91 21.35 -21.40
CA PRO A 214 -7.05 22.29 -21.34
C PRO A 214 -8.40 21.65 -20.96
#